data_AF-W4QZD1-F1
#
_entry.id   AF-W4QZD1-F1
#
_cell.length_a   1.000
_cell.length_b   1.000
_cell.length_c   1.000
_cell.angle_alpha   90.00
_cell.angle_beta   90.00
_cell.angle_gamma   90.00
#
_symmetry.space_group_name_H-M   'P 1'
#
loop_
_entity.id
_entity.type
_entity.pdbx_description
1 polymer ?
#
loop_
_entity_poly.entity_id
_entity_poly.type
_entity_poly.pdbx_seq_one_letter_code
_entity_poly.pdbx_strand_id
1 'polypeptide(L)'
;METGVIEQYIEDNVLSPFPQVLRTERPDKTINALTIGKVVIVLDGTPFILMTPVTFSDLMKATEDNYDRWHISSFTRLLRYLAAFMAVFLPGLYIAMVSYHQGMIPTVFALSIAGTREGVPFPAFIEAFLMEITFELLREAGIRLPRPIGQTIGIVGGLVIGDAAVRAGIVSPVMVIVVAITAIASFAIPAYNVSITFRLLRFAVMIAAALFGLYGIVITYILINIHLVGLRSFGSYYTSPFAPYKFGEWLDLMIRAPLVLLKNRPAEPKILDKKKKEM
;
A
#
# COMPACT_ATOMS: atom_id res chain seq x y z
N MET A 1 -0.86 25.85 13.33
CA MET A 1 0.14 24.89 12.81
C MET A 1 -0.63 23.67 12.32
N GLU A 2 -0.27 23.10 11.18
CA GLU A 2 -0.95 21.91 10.66
C GLU A 2 -0.42 20.63 11.29
N THR A 3 -1.27 19.61 11.40
CA THR A 3 -0.92 18.32 12.01
C THR A 3 0.30 17.67 11.33
N GLY A 4 0.46 17.90 10.03
CA GLY A 4 1.58 17.38 9.25
C GLY A 4 2.94 18.01 9.56
N VAL A 5 2.97 19.20 10.15
CA VAL A 5 4.22 19.83 10.61
C VAL A 5 4.70 19.15 11.88
N ILE A 6 3.78 18.90 12.83
CA ILE A 6 4.11 18.20 14.08
C ILE A 6 4.64 16.81 13.78
N GLU A 7 4.02 16.09 12.84
CA GLU A 7 4.48 14.76 12.41
C GLU A 7 5.97 14.76 12.06
N GLN A 8 6.42 15.69 11.23
CA GLN A 8 7.84 15.77 10.83
C GLN A 8 8.80 16.01 12.00
N TYR A 9 8.36 16.69 13.06
CA TYR A 9 9.19 16.94 14.25
C TYR A 9 9.26 15.76 15.21
N ILE A 10 8.26 14.88 15.20
CA ILE A 10 8.15 13.78 16.17
C ILE A 10 8.55 12.43 15.58
N GLU A 11 8.71 12.30 14.27
CA GLU A 11 9.16 11.05 13.64
C GLU A 11 10.62 10.72 14.00
N ASP A 12 10.87 9.47 14.41
CA ASP A 12 12.22 9.01 14.78
C ASP A 12 13.17 8.98 13.56
N ASN A 13 12.65 8.59 12.39
CA ASN A 13 13.43 8.48 11.15
C ASN A 13 12.80 9.28 10.01
N VAL A 14 13.11 10.56 9.93
CA VAL A 14 12.60 11.51 8.93
C VAL A 14 12.92 11.16 7.47
N LEU A 15 13.94 10.32 7.23
CA LEU A 15 14.33 9.91 5.87
C LEU A 15 13.60 8.64 5.40
N SER A 16 12.92 7.94 6.31
CA SER A 16 12.15 6.75 5.95
C SER A 16 10.95 7.16 5.09
N PRO A 17 10.72 6.51 3.94
CA PRO A 17 9.50 6.75 3.16
C PRO A 17 8.26 6.17 3.83
N PHE A 18 8.44 5.30 4.84
CA PHE A 18 7.35 4.71 5.62
C PHE A 18 6.89 5.62 6.76
N PRO A 19 5.57 5.89 6.87
CA PRO A 19 5.05 6.77 7.89
C PRO A 19 5.22 6.15 9.27
N GLN A 20 5.72 6.92 10.24
CA GLN A 20 5.88 6.47 11.63
C GLN A 20 4.76 6.95 12.54
N VAL A 21 3.88 7.80 12.01
CA VAL A 21 2.67 8.30 12.67
C VAL A 21 1.46 8.01 11.78
N LEU A 22 0.34 7.65 12.39
CA LEU A 22 -0.90 7.37 11.69
C LEU A 22 -1.86 8.55 11.88
N ARG A 23 -2.25 9.18 10.78
CA ARG A 23 -3.26 10.24 10.75
C ARG A 23 -4.66 9.66 10.59
N THR A 24 -5.61 10.13 11.39
CA THR A 24 -7.02 9.76 11.21
C THR A 24 -7.95 10.91 11.54
N GLU A 25 -9.04 11.03 10.79
CA GLU A 25 -10.18 11.90 11.12
C GLU A 25 -11.24 11.16 11.96
N ARG A 26 -11.08 9.85 12.14
CA ARG A 26 -12.13 9.00 12.71
C ARG A 26 -11.97 8.83 14.23
N PRO A 27 -13.01 9.15 15.02
CA PRO A 27 -12.95 9.03 16.47
C PRO A 27 -12.92 7.57 16.95
N ASP A 28 -13.60 6.66 16.27
CA ASP A 28 -13.63 5.23 16.60
C ASP A 28 -12.24 4.58 16.55
N LYS A 29 -11.44 4.89 15.52
CA LYS A 29 -10.05 4.43 15.38
C LYS A 29 -9.18 4.96 16.52
N THR A 30 -9.41 6.21 16.92
CA THR A 30 -8.70 6.88 18.01
C THR A 30 -8.98 6.23 19.38
N ILE A 31 -10.25 5.94 19.68
CA ILE A 31 -10.65 5.27 20.93
C ILE A 31 -10.03 3.87 21.01
N ASN A 32 -10.03 3.13 19.90
CA ASN A 32 -9.40 1.81 19.85
C ASN A 32 -7.87 1.90 20.10
N ALA A 33 -7.20 2.89 19.51
CA ALA A 33 -5.78 3.13 19.74
C ALA A 33 -5.46 3.40 21.22
N LEU A 34 -6.26 4.24 21.89
CA LEU A 34 -6.14 4.49 23.34
C LEU A 34 -6.39 3.23 24.17
N THR A 35 -7.38 2.41 23.78
CA THR A 35 -7.72 1.15 24.49
C THR A 35 -6.58 0.14 24.41
N ILE A 36 -5.85 0.16 23.30
CA ILE A 36 -4.66 -0.66 23.03
C ILE A 36 -3.40 -0.03 23.65
N GLY A 37 -3.47 1.15 24.27
CA GLY A 37 -2.34 1.78 24.98
C GLY A 37 -1.43 2.62 24.10
N LYS A 38 -1.90 3.08 22.94
CA LYS A 38 -1.18 4.04 22.09
C LYS A 38 -1.37 5.46 22.59
N VAL A 39 -0.41 6.31 22.25
CA VAL A 39 -0.45 7.75 22.46
C VAL A 39 -1.21 8.40 21.31
N VAL A 40 -2.08 9.33 21.67
CA VAL A 40 -2.88 10.12 20.74
C VAL A 40 -2.54 11.59 20.95
N ILE A 41 -2.23 12.29 19.86
CA ILE A 41 -1.96 13.72 19.87
C ILE A 41 -3.07 14.41 19.09
N VAL A 42 -3.81 15.29 19.77
CA VAL A 42 -4.87 16.10 19.21
C VAL A 42 -4.37 17.54 19.17
N LEU A 43 -4.44 18.16 18.00
CA LEU A 43 -4.04 19.55 17.80
C LEU A 43 -5.28 20.41 17.59
N ASP A 44 -5.36 21.52 18.35
CA ASP A 44 -6.44 22.48 18.21
C ASP A 44 -6.45 23.09 16.79
N GLY A 45 -7.65 23.22 16.21
CA GLY A 45 -7.86 23.76 14.87
C GLY A 45 -7.61 22.81 13.70
N THR A 46 -7.31 21.52 13.92
CA THR A 46 -7.16 20.53 12.84
C THR A 46 -8.14 19.36 12.97
N PRO A 47 -8.74 18.86 11.87
CA PRO A 47 -9.69 17.74 11.92
C PRO A 47 -9.01 16.36 12.02
N PHE A 48 -7.68 16.34 12.14
CA PHE A 48 -6.89 15.10 12.16
C PHE A 48 -6.27 14.86 13.53
N ILE A 49 -6.27 13.59 13.90
CA ILE A 49 -5.69 13.07 15.12
C ILE A 49 -4.47 12.21 14.74
N LEU A 50 -3.35 12.43 15.44
CA LEU A 50 -2.13 11.63 15.28
C LEU A 50 -2.11 10.48 16.30
N MET A 51 -1.75 9.29 15.85
CA MET A 51 -1.58 8.12 16.71
C MET A 51 -0.16 7.55 16.59
N THR A 52 0.44 7.21 17.73
CA THR A 52 1.80 6.68 17.85
C THR A 52 1.93 5.78 19.10
N PRO A 53 2.80 4.75 19.13
CA PRO A 53 3.58 4.21 18.02
C PRO A 53 2.71 3.48 16.99
N VAL A 54 3.26 3.35 15.79
CA VAL A 54 2.63 2.69 14.65
C VAL A 54 3.47 1.52 14.21
N THR A 55 2.81 0.38 14.00
CA THR A 55 3.39 -0.78 13.32
C THR A 55 2.85 -0.87 11.89
N PHE A 56 3.57 -1.55 11.00
CA PHE A 56 3.13 -1.81 9.63
C PHE A 56 1.72 -2.42 9.58
N SER A 57 1.39 -3.29 10.55
CA SER A 57 0.06 -3.89 10.61
C SER A 57 -1.06 -2.90 10.93
N ASP A 58 -0.77 -1.82 11.66
CA ASP A 58 -1.75 -0.78 11.95
C ASP A 58 -2.14 0.03 10.72
N LEU A 59 -1.20 0.15 9.77
CA LEU A 59 -1.41 0.82 8.48
C LEU A 59 -2.25 -0.04 7.52
N MET A 60 -2.17 -1.36 7.66
CA MET A 60 -2.90 -2.33 6.83
C MET A 60 -4.28 -2.71 7.39
N LYS A 61 -4.58 -2.36 8.65
CA LYS A 61 -5.87 -2.59 9.30
C LYS A 61 -6.85 -1.45 9.03
N ALA A 62 -8.03 -1.83 8.55
CA ALA A 62 -9.17 -0.92 8.43
C ALA A 62 -9.97 -0.89 9.74
N THR A 63 -10.73 0.16 10.02
CA THR A 63 -11.54 0.21 11.25
C THR A 63 -12.76 -0.70 11.14
N GLU A 64 -13.28 -0.85 9.92
CA GLU A 64 -14.35 -1.75 9.49
C GLU A 64 -14.08 -3.20 9.84
N ASP A 65 -12.79 -3.58 9.87
CA ASP A 65 -12.37 -4.92 10.28
C ASP A 65 -12.88 -5.29 11.65
N ASN A 66 -13.20 -4.33 12.53
CA ASN A 66 -13.69 -4.60 13.87
C ASN A 66 -15.20 -4.83 13.92
N TYR A 67 -15.95 -4.31 12.95
CA TYR A 67 -17.42 -4.35 12.92
C TYR A 67 -17.95 -5.61 12.25
N ASP A 68 -17.23 -6.12 11.26
CA ASP A 68 -17.65 -7.30 10.52
C ASP A 68 -17.38 -8.61 11.27
N ARG A 69 -18.03 -9.68 10.78
CA ARG A 69 -17.76 -11.03 11.26
C ARG A 69 -16.31 -11.43 10.93
N TRP A 70 -15.71 -12.22 11.83
CA TRP A 70 -14.29 -12.56 11.78
C TRP A 70 -13.85 -13.18 10.43
N HIS A 71 -14.68 -13.98 9.77
CA HIS A 71 -14.38 -14.59 8.47
C HIS A 71 -14.35 -13.55 7.32
N ILE A 72 -15.29 -12.61 7.30
CA ILE A 72 -15.32 -11.52 6.30
C ILE A 72 -14.11 -10.60 6.50
N SER A 73 -13.82 -10.22 7.74
CA SER A 73 -12.64 -9.40 8.05
C SER A 73 -11.33 -10.11 7.70
N SER A 74 -11.22 -11.41 7.94
CA SER A 74 -10.03 -12.20 7.56
C SER A 74 -9.82 -12.23 6.05
N PHE A 75 -10.89 -12.48 5.29
CA PHE A 75 -10.83 -12.48 3.83
C PHE A 75 -10.43 -11.10 3.28
N THR A 76 -11.05 -10.03 3.76
CA THR A 76 -10.72 -8.66 3.32
C THR A 76 -9.30 -8.25 3.71
N ARG A 77 -8.77 -8.67 4.88
CA ARG A 77 -7.36 -8.47 5.24
C ARG A 77 -6.41 -9.16 4.26
N LEU A 78 -6.68 -10.42 3.90
CA LEU A 78 -5.87 -11.13 2.91
C LEU A 78 -5.86 -10.41 1.55
N LEU A 79 -7.03 -9.95 1.10
CA LEU A 79 -7.14 -9.15 -0.11
C LEU A 79 -6.32 -7.87 -0.04
N ARG A 80 -6.24 -7.19 1.11
CA ARG A 80 -5.41 -5.98 1.28
C ARG A 80 -3.92 -6.27 1.21
N TYR A 81 -3.45 -7.39 1.77
CA TYR A 81 -2.05 -7.78 1.62
C TYR A 81 -1.71 -8.11 0.16
N LEU A 82 -2.59 -8.82 -0.54
CA LEU A 82 -2.45 -9.07 -1.97
C LEU A 82 -2.48 -7.76 -2.78
N ALA A 83 -3.37 -6.84 -2.44
CA ALA A 83 -3.45 -5.54 -3.08
C ALA A 83 -2.20 -4.69 -2.82
N ALA A 84 -1.66 -4.67 -1.60
CA ALA A 84 -0.39 -4.02 -1.30
C ALA A 84 0.76 -4.60 -2.14
N PHE A 85 0.81 -5.93 -2.28
CA PHE A 85 1.80 -6.59 -3.13
C PHE A 85 1.64 -6.18 -4.61
N MET A 86 0.43 -6.26 -5.16
CA MET A 86 0.17 -5.85 -6.55
C MET A 86 0.47 -4.37 -6.77
N ALA A 87 0.08 -3.50 -5.84
CA ALA A 87 0.28 -2.06 -5.94
C ALA A 87 1.75 -1.64 -6.04
N VAL A 88 2.68 -2.45 -5.52
CA VAL A 88 4.12 -2.17 -5.55
C VAL A 88 4.83 -2.97 -6.66
N PHE A 89 4.52 -4.26 -6.79
CA PHE A 89 5.33 -5.19 -7.58
C PHE A 89 4.74 -5.51 -8.96
N LEU A 90 3.43 -5.36 -9.18
CA LEU A 90 2.79 -5.83 -10.41
C LEU A 90 3.36 -5.17 -11.70
N PRO A 91 3.58 -3.84 -11.76
CA PRO A 91 4.17 -3.23 -12.95
C PRO A 91 5.61 -3.69 -13.19
N GLY A 92 6.42 -3.81 -12.14
CA GLY A 92 7.78 -4.33 -12.22
C GLY A 92 7.82 -5.79 -12.70
N LEU A 93 6.94 -6.62 -12.17
CA LEU A 93 6.78 -8.02 -12.59
C LEU A 93 6.44 -8.09 -14.08
N TYR A 94 5.48 -7.29 -14.55
CA TYR A 94 5.16 -7.24 -15.98
C TYR A 94 6.38 -6.88 -16.84
N ILE A 95 7.12 -5.83 -16.47
CA ILE A 95 8.34 -5.40 -17.17
C ILE A 95 9.37 -6.54 -17.22
N ALA A 96 9.63 -7.19 -16.08
CA ALA A 96 10.61 -8.26 -15.97
C ALA A 96 10.23 -9.51 -16.78
N MET A 97 8.95 -9.88 -16.79
CA MET A 97 8.43 -11.03 -17.53
C MET A 97 8.53 -10.82 -19.03
N VAL A 98 8.08 -9.67 -19.52
CA VAL A 98 8.02 -9.40 -20.97
C VAL A 98 9.40 -9.07 -21.55
N SER A 99 10.30 -8.46 -20.77
CA SER A 99 11.61 -8.01 -21.26
C SER A 99 12.73 -9.04 -21.06
N TYR A 100 12.67 -9.84 -20.00
CA TYR A 100 13.78 -10.73 -19.61
C TYR A 100 13.37 -12.21 -19.48
N HIS A 101 12.14 -12.50 -19.05
CA HIS A 101 11.72 -13.86 -18.68
C HIS A 101 10.49 -14.34 -19.48
N GLN A 102 10.51 -14.14 -20.79
CA GLN A 102 9.39 -14.49 -21.68
C GLN A 102 9.04 -16.00 -21.62
N GLY A 103 10.04 -16.86 -21.42
CA GLY A 103 9.86 -18.31 -21.35
C GLY A 103 9.10 -18.80 -20.11
N MET A 104 8.87 -17.95 -19.11
CA MET A 104 8.02 -18.30 -17.96
C MET A 104 6.54 -18.01 -18.21
N ILE A 105 6.20 -17.31 -19.29
CA ILE A 105 4.82 -17.02 -19.69
C ILE A 105 4.32 -18.21 -20.52
N PRO A 106 3.12 -18.76 -20.24
CA PRO A 106 2.51 -19.78 -21.10
C PRO A 106 2.47 -19.32 -22.56
N THR A 107 2.91 -20.16 -23.49
CA THR A 107 3.15 -19.78 -24.90
C THR A 107 1.96 -19.09 -25.56
N VAL A 108 0.73 -19.57 -25.31
CA VAL A 108 -0.49 -18.97 -25.86
C VAL A 108 -0.66 -17.52 -25.38
N PHE A 109 -0.38 -17.27 -24.10
CA PHE A 109 -0.49 -15.93 -23.52
C PHE A 109 0.68 -15.03 -23.97
N ALA A 110 1.88 -15.57 -24.08
CA ALA A 110 3.04 -14.85 -24.61
C ALA A 110 2.82 -14.38 -26.06
N LEU A 111 2.25 -15.24 -26.92
CA LEU A 111 1.88 -14.89 -28.29
C LEU A 111 0.80 -13.81 -28.35
N SER A 112 -0.20 -13.87 -27.47
CA SER A 112 -1.21 -12.82 -27.35
C SER A 112 -0.59 -11.48 -26.95
N ILE A 113 0.31 -11.46 -25.95
CA ILE A 113 1.04 -10.25 -25.56
C ILE A 113 1.86 -9.72 -26.73
N ALA A 114 2.61 -10.59 -27.42
CA ALA A 114 3.43 -10.19 -28.56
C ALA A 114 2.60 -9.56 -29.68
N GLY A 115 1.45 -10.15 -30.03
CA GLY A 115 0.53 -9.59 -31.02
C GLY A 115 -0.06 -8.24 -30.60
N THR A 116 -0.41 -8.07 -29.32
CA THR A 116 -0.91 -6.76 -28.82
C THR A 116 0.16 -5.68 -28.72
N ARG A 117 1.44 -6.04 -28.83
CA ARG A 117 2.57 -5.10 -28.84
C ARG A 117 3.09 -4.84 -30.26
N GLU A 118 2.53 -5.49 -31.28
CA GLU A 118 2.85 -5.22 -32.67
C GLU A 118 2.45 -3.77 -33.01
N GLY A 119 3.43 -2.96 -33.42
CA GLY A 119 3.22 -1.53 -33.69
C GLY A 119 3.40 -0.59 -32.48
N VAL A 120 3.61 -1.11 -31.26
CA VAL A 120 3.96 -0.27 -30.10
C VAL A 120 5.45 0.07 -30.14
N PRO A 121 5.84 1.36 -30.27
CA PRO A 121 7.23 1.74 -30.51
C PRO A 121 8.10 1.72 -29.24
N PHE A 122 7.48 1.63 -28.06
CA PHE A 122 8.15 1.77 -26.78
C PHE A 122 8.46 0.42 -26.11
N PRO A 123 9.62 0.28 -25.43
CA PRO A 123 9.88 -0.81 -24.51
C PRO A 123 8.87 -0.84 -23.36
N ALA A 124 8.65 -2.03 -22.79
CA ALA A 124 7.64 -2.23 -21.73
C ALA A 124 7.87 -1.33 -20.51
N PHE A 125 9.13 -1.01 -20.18
CA PHE A 125 9.45 -0.07 -19.11
C PHE A 125 8.94 1.35 -19.40
N ILE A 126 9.19 1.89 -20.60
CA ILE A 126 8.76 3.25 -20.96
C ILE A 126 7.24 3.33 -21.01
N GLU A 127 6.62 2.30 -21.59
CA GLU A 127 5.17 2.12 -21.66
C GLU A 127 4.54 2.16 -20.25
N ALA A 128 5.04 1.34 -19.33
CA ALA A 128 4.59 1.30 -17.94
C ALA A 128 4.85 2.63 -17.21
N PHE A 129 6.02 3.24 -17.40
CA PHE A 129 6.41 4.49 -16.74
C PHE A 129 5.51 5.66 -17.14
N LEU A 130 5.21 5.80 -18.44
CA LEU A 130 4.28 6.82 -18.94
C LEU A 130 2.88 6.63 -18.37
N MET A 131 2.38 5.40 -18.38
CA MET A 131 1.04 5.09 -17.86
C MET A 131 0.95 5.32 -16.34
N GLU A 132 1.94 4.88 -15.57
CA GLU A 132 1.96 5.06 -14.11
C GLU A 132 2.05 6.54 -13.73
N ILE A 133 2.89 7.34 -14.41
CA ILE A 133 2.93 8.80 -14.20
C ILE A 133 1.59 9.44 -14.54
N THR A 134 0.98 9.04 -15.65
CA THR A 134 -0.30 9.61 -16.08
C THR A 134 -1.39 9.32 -15.05
N PHE A 135 -1.45 8.08 -14.53
CA PHE A 135 -2.39 7.72 -13.47
C PHE A 135 -2.11 8.46 -12.15
N GLU A 136 -0.85 8.70 -11.79
CA GLU A 136 -0.50 9.46 -10.59
C GLU A 136 -0.91 10.94 -10.74
N LEU A 137 -0.70 11.54 -11.91
CA LEU A 137 -1.15 12.90 -12.22
C LEU A 137 -2.67 13.02 -12.17
N LEU A 138 -3.39 12.05 -12.75
CA LEU A 138 -4.86 12.01 -12.68
C LEU A 138 -5.35 11.93 -11.24
N ARG A 139 -4.70 11.12 -10.40
CA ARG A 139 -5.07 10.96 -9.00
C ARG A 139 -4.78 12.23 -8.20
N GLU A 140 -3.62 12.85 -8.40
CA GLU A 140 -3.24 14.10 -7.73
C GLU A 140 -4.14 15.27 -8.13
N ALA A 141 -4.55 15.34 -9.40
CA ALA A 141 -5.57 16.29 -9.85
C ALA A 141 -6.94 15.99 -9.22
N GLY A 142 -7.33 14.72 -9.19
CA GLY A 142 -8.63 14.27 -8.68
C GLY A 142 -8.86 14.60 -7.20
N ILE A 143 -7.83 14.49 -6.35
CA ILE A 143 -7.95 14.82 -4.91
C ILE A 143 -8.06 16.32 -4.63
N ARG A 144 -7.64 17.18 -5.56
CA ARG A 144 -7.65 18.65 -5.42
C ARG A 144 -8.96 19.29 -5.91
N LEU A 145 -9.79 18.52 -6.60
CA LEU A 145 -11.02 19.01 -7.19
C LEU A 145 -12.24 18.67 -6.32
N PRO A 146 -13.32 19.46 -6.41
CA PRO A 146 -14.59 19.12 -5.78
C PRO A 146 -15.06 17.71 -6.19
N ARG A 147 -15.67 16.96 -5.26
CA ARG A 147 -16.04 15.54 -5.44
C ARG A 147 -16.71 15.21 -6.78
N PRO A 148 -17.70 15.98 -7.29
CA PRO A 148 -18.32 15.68 -8.58
C PRO A 148 -17.33 15.75 -9.75
N ILE A 149 -16.42 16.73 -9.73
CA ILE A 149 -15.43 16.95 -10.78
C ILE A 149 -14.30 15.92 -10.66
N GLY A 150 -13.84 15.61 -9.44
CA GLY A 150 -12.83 14.60 -9.19
C GLY A 150 -13.25 13.21 -9.68
N GLN A 151 -14.51 12.83 -9.46
CA GLN A 151 -15.06 11.57 -9.99
C GLN A 151 -15.09 11.56 -11.53
N THR A 152 -15.52 12.66 -12.15
CA THR A 152 -15.53 12.78 -13.62
C THR A 152 -14.12 12.68 -14.20
N ILE A 153 -13.12 13.34 -13.61
CA ILE A 153 -11.72 13.20 -14.04
C ILE A 153 -11.19 11.78 -13.85
N GLY A 154 -11.59 11.08 -12.80
CA GLY A 154 -11.23 9.68 -12.62
C GLY A 154 -11.76 8.79 -13.76
N ILE A 155 -13.03 8.98 -14.14
CA ILE A 155 -13.67 8.20 -15.22
C ILE A 155 -13.07 8.57 -16.58
N VAL A 156 -13.01 9.86 -16.90
CA VAL A 156 -12.47 10.36 -18.17
C VAL A 156 -10.98 10.03 -18.27
N GLY A 157 -10.22 10.28 -17.21
CA GLY A 157 -8.80 9.98 -17.15
C GLY A 157 -8.50 8.50 -17.33
N GLY A 158 -9.14 7.62 -16.56
CA GLY A 158 -8.88 6.18 -16.63
C GLY A 158 -9.31 5.54 -17.95
N LEU A 159 -10.53 5.85 -18.43
CA LEU A 159 -11.09 5.22 -19.63
C LEU A 159 -10.61 5.89 -20.91
N VAL A 160 -10.70 7.24 -21.01
CA VAL A 160 -10.41 7.95 -22.26
C VAL A 160 -8.91 7.97 -22.52
N ILE A 161 -8.07 8.19 -21.51
CA ILE A 161 -6.61 8.15 -21.73
C ILE A 161 -6.15 6.73 -22.01
N GLY A 162 -6.68 5.73 -21.31
CA GLY A 162 -6.37 4.32 -21.56
C GLY A 162 -6.73 3.90 -23.00
N ASP A 163 -7.96 4.17 -23.44
CA ASP A 163 -8.42 3.83 -24.80
C ASP A 163 -7.66 4.64 -25.86
N ALA A 164 -7.45 5.94 -25.64
CA ALA A 164 -6.68 6.78 -26.57
C ALA A 164 -5.23 6.33 -26.70
N ALA A 165 -4.57 5.94 -25.58
CA ALA A 165 -3.19 5.46 -25.60
C ALA A 165 -3.06 4.14 -26.37
N VAL A 166 -4.05 3.25 -26.25
CA VAL A 166 -4.12 1.99 -27.01
C VAL A 166 -4.35 2.27 -28.49
N ARG A 167 -5.34 3.11 -28.85
CA ARG A 167 -5.64 3.45 -30.25
C ARG A 167 -4.51 4.21 -30.94
N ALA A 168 -3.77 5.03 -30.20
CA ALA A 168 -2.60 5.74 -30.70
C ALA A 168 -1.38 4.81 -30.87
N GLY A 169 -1.46 3.54 -30.45
CA GLY A 169 -0.35 2.60 -30.50
C GLY A 169 0.81 2.96 -29.57
N ILE A 170 0.59 3.84 -28.59
CA ILE A 170 1.63 4.26 -27.63
C ILE A 170 1.79 3.20 -26.54
N VAL A 171 0.71 2.52 -26.20
CA VAL A 171 0.61 1.56 -25.09
C VAL A 171 -0.18 0.34 -25.53
N SER A 172 0.24 -0.85 -25.09
CA SER A 172 -0.45 -2.11 -25.31
C SER A 172 -1.67 -2.26 -24.40
N PRO A 173 -2.75 -2.90 -24.88
CA PRO A 173 -3.92 -3.24 -24.05
C PRO A 173 -3.56 -3.96 -22.75
N VAL A 174 -2.58 -4.85 -22.78
CA VAL A 174 -2.16 -5.63 -21.60
C VAL A 174 -1.55 -4.71 -20.54
N MET A 175 -0.76 -3.72 -20.94
CA MET A 175 -0.20 -2.75 -19.99
C MET A 175 -1.29 -1.88 -19.35
N VAL A 176 -2.33 -1.47 -20.10
CA VAL A 176 -3.47 -0.75 -19.53
C VAL A 176 -4.17 -1.58 -18.44
N ILE A 177 -4.34 -2.89 -18.66
CA ILE A 177 -4.90 -3.80 -17.65
C ILE A 177 -4.00 -3.86 -16.41
N VAL A 178 -2.68 -3.98 -16.59
CA VAL A 178 -1.71 -4.01 -15.49
C VAL A 178 -1.79 -2.74 -14.64
N VAL A 179 -1.83 -1.56 -15.27
CA VAL A 179 -1.93 -0.29 -14.54
C VAL A 179 -3.30 -0.14 -13.87
N ALA A 180 -4.39 -0.54 -14.52
CA ALA A 180 -5.73 -0.50 -13.92
C ALA A 180 -5.82 -1.37 -12.65
N ILE A 181 -5.30 -2.59 -12.69
CA ILE A 181 -5.25 -3.47 -11.50
C ILE A 181 -4.37 -2.85 -10.41
N THR A 182 -3.20 -2.30 -10.78
CA THR A 182 -2.28 -1.64 -9.83
C THR A 182 -2.93 -0.43 -9.16
N ALA A 183 -3.68 0.38 -9.93
CA ALA A 183 -4.43 1.53 -9.42
C ALA A 183 -5.54 1.12 -8.45
N ILE A 184 -6.35 0.11 -8.81
CA ILE A 184 -7.41 -0.45 -7.95
C ILE A 184 -6.80 -1.01 -6.66
N ALA A 185 -5.70 -1.76 -6.77
CA ALA A 185 -4.99 -2.32 -5.63
C ALA A 185 -4.48 -1.23 -4.68
N SER A 186 -4.02 -0.09 -5.20
CA SER A 186 -3.60 1.06 -4.39
C SER A 186 -4.75 1.72 -3.60
N PHE A 187 -5.99 1.63 -4.07
CA PHE A 187 -7.18 2.13 -3.36
C PHE A 187 -7.69 1.18 -2.27
N ALA A 188 -7.33 -0.10 -2.32
CA ALA A 188 -7.67 -1.06 -1.27
C ALA A 188 -6.84 -0.86 0.02
N ILE A 189 -5.79 -0.03 -0.03
CA ILE A 189 -4.93 0.28 1.11
C ILE A 189 -5.64 1.27 2.06
N PRO A 190 -5.91 0.92 3.33
CA PRO A 190 -6.73 1.75 4.22
C PRO A 190 -6.12 3.09 4.61
N ALA A 191 -4.79 3.12 4.78
CA ALA A 191 -4.08 4.30 5.22
C ALA A 191 -3.52 5.07 4.01
N TYR A 192 -3.98 6.30 3.80
CA TYR A 192 -3.58 7.08 2.63
C TYR A 192 -2.07 7.35 2.58
N ASN A 193 -1.46 7.66 3.74
CA ASN A 193 -0.02 7.91 3.88
C ASN A 193 0.84 6.71 3.42
N VAL A 194 0.51 5.47 3.82
CA VAL A 194 1.27 4.29 3.35
C VAL A 194 1.01 3.99 1.87
N SER A 195 -0.18 4.32 1.35
CA SER A 195 -0.47 4.24 -0.08
C SER A 195 0.45 5.15 -0.90
N ILE A 196 0.90 6.30 -0.37
CA ILE A 196 1.91 7.14 -1.04
C ILE A 196 3.27 6.46 -1.05
N THR A 197 3.70 5.89 0.09
CA THR A 197 4.94 5.13 0.20
C THR A 197 5.02 4.02 -0.84
N PHE A 198 3.95 3.24 -0.99
CA PHE A 198 3.91 2.15 -1.97
C PHE A 198 3.96 2.64 -3.43
N ARG A 199 3.40 3.81 -3.73
CA ARG A 199 3.48 4.44 -5.05
C ARG A 199 4.92 4.87 -5.37
N LEU A 200 5.64 5.44 -4.39
CA LEU A 200 7.07 5.76 -4.56
C LEU A 200 7.92 4.50 -4.74
N LEU A 201 7.69 3.46 -3.94
CA LEU A 201 8.43 2.19 -4.03
C LEU A 201 8.17 1.47 -5.36
N ARG A 202 6.97 1.59 -5.95
CA ARG A 202 6.65 1.03 -7.25
C ARG A 202 7.62 1.50 -8.33
N PHE A 203 7.93 2.79 -8.40
CA PHE A 203 8.88 3.31 -9.38
C PHE A 203 10.29 2.75 -9.17
N ALA A 204 10.74 2.61 -7.91
CA ALA A 204 12.01 1.97 -7.60
C ALA A 204 12.05 0.50 -8.05
N VAL A 205 10.96 -0.24 -7.83
CA VAL A 205 10.82 -1.64 -8.29
C VAL A 205 10.80 -1.72 -9.81
N MET A 206 10.11 -0.81 -10.52
CA MET A 206 10.09 -0.75 -11.98
C MET A 206 11.48 -0.49 -12.56
N ILE A 207 12.24 0.44 -11.97
CA ILE A 207 13.62 0.72 -12.38
C ILE A 207 14.50 -0.50 -12.16
N ALA A 208 14.42 -1.13 -10.98
CA ALA A 208 15.19 -2.36 -10.70
C ALA A 208 14.82 -3.51 -11.65
N ALA A 209 13.53 -3.67 -11.97
CA ALA A 209 13.04 -4.65 -12.94
C ALA A 209 13.54 -4.35 -14.36
N ALA A 210 13.62 -3.08 -14.75
CA ALA A 210 14.13 -2.67 -16.05
C ALA A 210 15.64 -2.91 -16.19
N LEU A 211 16.41 -2.81 -15.10
CA LEU A 211 17.86 -3.02 -15.11
C LEU A 211 18.26 -4.50 -14.97
N PHE A 212 17.57 -5.26 -14.10
CA PHE A 212 18.00 -6.61 -13.70
C PHE A 212 16.89 -7.66 -13.80
N GLY A 213 15.73 -7.34 -14.38
CA GLY A 213 14.59 -8.26 -14.46
C GLY A 213 14.07 -8.71 -13.09
N LEU A 214 13.70 -9.98 -12.97
CA LEU A 214 13.17 -10.54 -11.72
C LEU A 214 14.18 -10.48 -10.57
N TYR A 215 15.47 -10.62 -10.87
CA TYR A 215 16.52 -10.52 -9.87
C TYR A 215 16.54 -9.14 -9.19
N GLY A 216 16.36 -8.07 -9.98
CA GLY A 216 16.24 -6.70 -9.45
C GLY A 216 15.03 -6.52 -8.53
N ILE A 217 13.89 -7.14 -8.88
CA ILE A 217 12.68 -7.12 -8.05
C ILE A 217 12.96 -7.79 -6.70
N VAL A 218 13.60 -8.96 -6.71
CA VAL A 218 13.94 -9.69 -5.48
C VAL A 218 14.90 -8.89 -4.60
N ILE A 219 15.93 -8.26 -5.18
CA ILE A 219 16.84 -7.38 -4.42
C ILE A 219 16.07 -6.23 -3.78
N THR A 220 15.25 -5.51 -4.56
CA THR A 220 14.47 -4.38 -4.03
C THR A 220 13.51 -4.84 -2.93
N TYR A 221 12.88 -6.00 -3.09
CA TYR A 221 12.05 -6.60 -2.04
C TYR A 221 12.85 -6.85 -0.76
N ILE A 222 14.05 -7.43 -0.85
CA ILE A 222 14.93 -7.67 0.30
C ILE A 222 15.33 -6.35 0.96
N LEU A 223 15.73 -5.34 0.18
CA LEU A 223 16.09 -4.02 0.71
C LEU A 223 14.93 -3.34 1.46
N ILE A 224 13.71 -3.42 0.92
CA ILE A 224 12.50 -2.92 1.60
C ILE A 224 12.31 -3.64 2.94
N ASN A 225 12.47 -4.97 2.98
CA ASN A 225 12.32 -5.74 4.22
C ASN A 225 13.40 -5.41 5.26
N ILE A 226 14.65 -5.26 4.82
CA ILE A 226 15.77 -4.86 5.71
C ILE A 226 15.45 -3.50 6.35
N HIS A 227 15.01 -2.52 5.56
CA HIS A 227 14.63 -1.20 6.07
C HIS A 227 13.48 -1.30 7.08
N LEU A 228 12.42 -2.04 6.75
CA LEU A 228 11.26 -2.22 7.61
C LEU A 228 11.61 -2.87 8.96
N VAL A 229 12.48 -3.89 8.98
CA VAL A 229 12.90 -4.56 10.21
C VAL A 229 13.80 -3.67 11.07
N GLY A 230 14.63 -2.83 10.44
CA GLY A 230 15.45 -1.82 11.11
C GLY A 230 14.65 -0.67 11.70
N LEU A 231 13.49 -0.36 11.12
CA LEU A 231 12.68 0.79 11.51
C LEU A 231 12.06 0.62 12.92
N ARG A 232 12.03 1.74 13.66
CA ARG A 232 11.34 1.89 14.93
C ARG A 232 10.36 3.05 14.82
N SER A 233 9.25 2.95 15.53
CA SER A 233 8.29 4.05 15.71
C SER A 233 8.13 4.21 17.23
N PHE A 234 8.65 5.31 17.77
CA PHE A 234 8.63 5.69 19.18
C PHE A 234 9.06 4.55 20.10
N GLY A 235 10.16 3.89 19.74
CA GLY A 235 10.74 2.75 20.47
C GLY A 235 10.08 1.39 20.23
N SER A 236 8.94 1.33 19.54
CA SER A 236 8.30 0.08 19.11
C SER A 236 8.87 -0.44 17.79
N TYR A 237 8.97 -1.76 17.65
CA TYR A 237 9.37 -2.40 16.40
C TYR A 237 8.31 -2.17 15.32
N TYR A 238 8.68 -1.53 14.22
CA TYR A 238 7.71 -1.19 13.16
C TYR A 238 7.10 -2.44 12.51
N THR A 239 7.87 -3.52 12.40
CA THR A 239 7.40 -4.81 11.89
C THR A 239 6.81 -5.72 12.96
N SER A 240 6.62 -5.28 14.20
CA SER A 240 5.97 -6.11 15.22
C SER A 240 4.56 -6.51 14.76
N PRO A 241 4.15 -7.78 14.95
CA PRO A 241 4.82 -8.93 15.58
C PRO A 241 5.59 -9.85 14.60
N PHE A 242 5.85 -9.41 13.36
CA PHE A 242 6.70 -10.15 12.41
C PHE A 242 8.14 -10.23 12.88
N ALA A 243 8.69 -9.10 13.31
CA ALA A 243 9.99 -9.02 13.96
C ALA A 243 9.90 -8.03 15.13
N PRO A 244 10.07 -8.46 16.40
CA PRO A 244 10.44 -9.81 16.85
C PRO A 244 9.31 -10.83 16.63
N TYR A 245 9.68 -12.05 16.22
CA TYR A 245 8.73 -13.09 15.82
C TYR A 245 7.87 -13.57 16.99
N LYS A 246 6.55 -13.40 16.88
CA LYS A 246 5.55 -13.92 17.83
C LYS A 246 4.42 -14.65 17.11
N PHE A 247 4.54 -15.98 16.99
CA PHE A 247 3.67 -16.83 16.17
C PHE A 247 2.16 -16.66 16.46
N GLY A 248 1.76 -16.56 17.72
CA GLY A 248 0.35 -16.41 18.10
C GLY A 248 -0.29 -15.10 17.61
N GLU A 249 0.49 -14.02 17.53
CA GLU A 249 0.01 -12.71 17.06
C GLU A 249 0.08 -12.59 15.54
N TRP A 250 0.95 -13.37 14.88
CA TRP A 250 1.07 -13.46 13.43
C TRP A 250 -0.21 -13.97 12.78
N LEU A 251 -0.79 -15.02 13.36
CA LEU A 251 -2.06 -15.59 12.90
C LEU A 251 -3.19 -14.56 13.05
N ASP A 252 -3.26 -13.82 14.17
CA ASP A 252 -4.30 -12.81 14.39
C ASP A 252 -4.18 -11.57 13.46
N LEU A 253 -2.98 -11.33 12.92
CA LEU A 253 -2.78 -10.29 11.90
C LEU A 253 -3.38 -10.67 10.54
N MET A 254 -3.14 -11.90 10.09
CA MET A 254 -3.60 -12.37 8.78
C MET A 254 -5.05 -12.84 8.83
N ILE A 255 -5.42 -13.55 9.90
CA ILE A 255 -6.73 -14.15 10.13
C ILE A 255 -7.25 -13.60 11.47
N ARG A 256 -8.29 -12.77 11.43
CA ARG A 256 -8.89 -12.23 12.64
C ARG A 256 -9.54 -13.35 13.44
N ALA A 257 -9.08 -13.59 14.67
CA ALA A 257 -9.76 -14.53 15.56
C ALA A 257 -11.10 -13.94 16.09
N PRO A 258 -12.10 -14.76 16.45
CA PRO A 258 -13.29 -14.31 17.16
C PRO A 258 -12.94 -13.44 18.38
N LEU A 259 -13.66 -12.33 18.57
CA LEU A 259 -13.39 -11.36 19.66
C LEU A 259 -13.35 -12.01 21.05
N VAL A 260 -14.15 -13.07 21.28
CA VAL A 260 -14.21 -13.82 22.55
C VAL A 260 -12.88 -14.50 22.89
N LEU A 261 -12.07 -14.82 21.87
CA LEU A 261 -10.75 -15.44 22.03
C LEU A 261 -9.63 -14.40 22.19
N LEU A 262 -9.90 -13.12 21.90
CA LEU A 262 -8.93 -12.02 21.94
C LEU A 262 -8.93 -11.31 23.30
N LYS A 263 -8.31 -11.94 24.29
CA LYS A 263 -8.24 -11.43 25.69
C LYS A 263 -7.04 -10.52 25.98
N ASN A 264 -6.00 -10.58 25.14
CA ASN A 264 -4.75 -9.86 25.36
C ASN A 264 -4.65 -8.64 24.44
N ARG A 265 -3.93 -7.61 24.90
CA ARG A 265 -3.52 -6.50 24.05
C ARG A 265 -2.38 -6.94 23.09
N PRO A 266 -2.21 -6.29 21.94
CA PRO A 266 -1.06 -6.49 21.05
C PRO A 266 0.30 -6.33 21.78
N ALA A 267 1.34 -6.97 21.26
CA ALA A 267 2.70 -6.87 21.80
C ALA A 267 3.29 -5.47 21.88
N GLU A 268 2.93 -4.61 20.93
CA GLU A 268 3.41 -3.24 20.82
C GLU A 268 2.19 -2.30 20.77
N PRO A 269 2.21 -1.16 21.48
CA PRO A 269 3.31 -0.66 22.33
C PRO A 269 3.59 -1.51 23.58
N LYS A 270 4.81 -1.41 24.13
CA LYS A 270 5.15 -2.00 25.43
C LYS A 270 4.35 -1.33 26.55
N ILE A 271 3.30 -1.99 27.02
CA ILE A 271 2.41 -1.47 28.06
C ILE A 271 2.57 -2.31 29.34
N LEU A 272 2.39 -1.67 30.50
CA LEU A 272 2.42 -2.33 31.81
C LEU A 272 1.24 -3.31 32.00
N ASP A 273 0.04 -2.93 31.53
CA ASP A 273 -1.17 -3.75 31.57
C ASP A 273 -1.39 -4.49 30.24
N LYS A 274 -1.25 -5.82 30.29
CA LYS A 274 -1.31 -6.71 29.12
C LYS A 274 -2.72 -7.22 28.79
N LYS A 275 -3.69 -7.06 29.71
CA LYS A 275 -5.05 -7.53 29.48
C LYS A 275 -5.88 -6.45 28.80
N LYS A 276 -6.75 -6.87 27.88
CA LYS A 276 -7.75 -5.97 27.32
C LYS A 276 -8.82 -5.77 28.40
N LYS A 277 -9.07 -4.52 28.84
CA LYS A 277 -10.20 -4.25 29.74
C LYS A 277 -11.48 -4.68 29.01
N GLU A 278 -12.24 -5.57 29.64
CA GLU A 278 -13.59 -5.89 29.19
C GLU A 278 -14.42 -4.61 29.33
N MET A 279 -15.01 -4.15 28.23
CA MET A 279 -16.02 -3.08 28.24
C MET A 279 -17.39 -3.70 28.51
#